data_AF-A0A0F3INB1-F1
#
_entry.id   AF-A0A0F3INB1-F1
#
_cell.length_a   1.000
_cell.length_b   1.000
_cell.length_c   1.000
_cell.angle_alpha   90.00
_cell.angle_beta   90.00
_cell.angle_gamma   90.00
#
_symmetry.space_group_name_H-M   'P 1'
#
loop_
_entity.id
_entity.type
_entity.pdbx_description
1 polymer ?
#
loop_
_entity_poly.entity_id
_entity_poly.type
_entity_poly.pdbx_seq_one_letter_code
_entity_poly.pdbx_strand_id
1 'polypeptide(L)'
;MRTATEVKLDSMLESRRSAVASYFEGVATNLRVLATSPAVRGALNDLTIGWQSFGFDRTESLHAAFITGNPDKADRAKLDDGKTGNFYSPAHIQHHPWLRTVRQESGYGDLMLFDASANLIYTVAKNDDFATSFRAGPFKESHLAKLVKVIRDNPEAGKIVMADFAPYKPNG
;
A
#
# COMPACT_ATOMS: atom_id res chain seq x y z
N MET A 1 -20.35 9.87 -44.96
CA MET A 1 -19.03 10.53 -44.85
C MET A 1 -18.94 11.04 -43.41
N ARG A 2 -18.03 10.53 -42.58
CA ARG A 2 -17.89 11.00 -41.18
C ARG A 2 -17.46 12.46 -41.18
N THR A 3 -17.99 13.26 -40.26
CA THR A 3 -17.68 14.70 -40.17
C THR A 3 -16.31 14.91 -39.51
N ALA A 4 -15.65 16.04 -39.79
CA ALA A 4 -14.35 16.38 -39.18
C ALA A 4 -14.40 16.40 -37.63
N THR A 5 -15.57 16.72 -37.07
CA THR A 5 -15.84 16.71 -35.63
C THR A 5 -15.85 15.28 -35.05
N GLU A 6 -16.44 14.31 -35.74
CA GLU A 6 -16.45 12.90 -35.32
C GLU A 6 -15.04 12.30 -35.32
N VAL A 7 -14.24 12.58 -36.35
CA VAL A 7 -12.84 12.12 -36.44
C VAL A 7 -11.98 12.73 -35.32
N LYS A 8 -12.22 14.00 -34.97
CA LYS A 8 -11.54 14.68 -33.86
C LYS A 8 -11.95 14.10 -32.50
N LEU A 9 -13.23 13.77 -32.31
CA LEU A 9 -13.72 13.16 -31.08
C LEU A 9 -13.17 11.74 -30.91
N ASP A 10 -13.22 10.92 -31.96
CA ASP A 10 -12.69 9.55 -31.95
C ASP A 10 -11.18 9.53 -31.62
N SER A 11 -10.39 10.43 -32.24
CA SER A 11 -8.95 10.51 -31.96
C SER A 11 -8.65 10.98 -30.54
N MET A 12 -9.46 11.88 -29.97
CA MET A 12 -9.35 12.27 -28.56
C MET A 12 -9.70 11.13 -27.60
N LEU A 13 -10.74 10.34 -27.91
CA LEU A 13 -11.12 9.19 -27.10
C LEU A 13 -10.03 8.12 -27.10
N GLU A 14 -9.46 7.83 -28.28
CA GLU A 14 -8.37 6.86 -28.41
C GLU A 14 -7.11 7.33 -27.68
N SER A 15 -6.75 8.62 -27.80
CA SER A 15 -5.63 9.20 -27.07
C SER A 15 -5.81 9.10 -25.55
N ARG A 16 -7.02 9.39 -25.03
CA ARG A 16 -7.33 9.27 -23.60
C ARG A 16 -7.26 7.81 -23.13
N ARG A 17 -7.80 6.88 -23.91
CA ARG A 17 -7.74 5.45 -23.60
C ARG A 17 -6.29 4.97 -23.52
N SER A 18 -5.48 5.34 -24.50
CA SER A 18 -4.06 5.01 -24.56
C SER A 18 -3.31 5.57 -23.34
N ALA A 19 -3.57 6.83 -22.98
CA ALA A 19 -2.95 7.45 -21.80
C ALA A 19 -3.26 6.71 -20.49
N VAL A 20 -4.51 6.28 -20.28
CA VAL A 20 -4.90 5.49 -19.11
C VAL A 20 -4.24 4.11 -19.11
N ALA A 21 -4.19 3.44 -20.27
CA ALA A 21 -3.54 2.15 -20.41
C ALA A 21 -2.03 2.24 -20.09
N SER A 22 -1.34 3.22 -20.68
CA SER A 22 0.08 3.46 -20.41
C SER A 22 0.35 3.82 -18.95
N TYR A 23 -0.56 4.56 -18.30
CA TYR A 23 -0.46 4.82 -16.87
C TYR A 23 -0.46 3.52 -16.05
N PHE A 24 -1.44 2.64 -16.26
CA PHE A 24 -1.53 1.38 -15.53
C PHE A 24 -0.38 0.43 -15.85
N GLU A 25 0.11 0.41 -17.09
CA GLU A 25 1.31 -0.35 -17.46
C GLU A 25 2.56 0.18 -16.73
N GLY A 26 2.68 1.50 -16.59
CA GLY A 26 3.72 2.14 -15.78
C GLY A 26 3.62 1.74 -14.31
N VAL A 27 2.41 1.77 -13.73
CA VAL A 27 2.17 1.33 -12.34
C VAL A 27 2.53 -0.15 -12.16
N ALA A 28 2.11 -1.02 -13.09
CA ALA A 28 2.45 -2.44 -13.05
C ALA A 28 3.97 -2.65 -13.12
N THR A 29 4.65 -1.92 -14.00
CA THR A 29 6.10 -2.05 -14.16
C THR A 29 6.85 -1.62 -12.91
N ASN A 30 6.50 -0.46 -12.34
CA ASN A 30 7.09 0.03 -11.10
C ASN A 30 6.85 -0.94 -9.94
N LEU A 31 5.62 -1.41 -9.76
CA LEU A 31 5.27 -2.37 -8.71
C LEU A 31 6.06 -3.68 -8.84
N ARG A 32 6.30 -4.17 -10.08
CA ARG A 32 7.14 -5.36 -10.31
C ARG A 32 8.56 -5.16 -9.82
N VAL A 33 9.14 -4.00 -10.12
CA VAL A 33 10.50 -3.64 -9.69
C VAL A 33 10.57 -3.54 -8.18
N LEU A 34 9.61 -2.87 -7.54
CA LEU A 34 9.57 -2.73 -6.08
C LEU A 34 9.39 -4.09 -5.39
N ALA A 35 8.41 -4.90 -5.83
CA ALA A 35 8.10 -6.19 -5.22
C ALA A 35 9.26 -7.21 -5.30
N THR A 36 10.12 -7.09 -6.31
CA THR A 36 11.31 -7.95 -6.48
C THR A 36 12.58 -7.34 -5.86
N SER A 37 12.54 -6.07 -5.44
CA SER A 37 13.71 -5.36 -4.91
C SER A 37 14.20 -5.94 -3.59
N PRO A 38 15.53 -5.97 -3.35
CA PRO A 38 16.09 -6.30 -2.02
C PRO A 38 15.63 -5.34 -0.93
N ALA A 39 15.41 -4.05 -1.26
CA ALA A 39 14.98 -3.03 -0.31
C ALA A 39 13.59 -3.34 0.28
N VAL A 40 12.58 -3.61 -0.57
CA VAL A 40 11.24 -3.98 -0.08
C VAL A 40 11.25 -5.30 0.66
N ARG A 41 12.05 -6.28 0.20
CA ARG A 41 12.19 -7.56 0.92
C ARG A 41 12.79 -7.40 2.31
N GLY A 42 13.83 -6.56 2.44
CA GLY A 42 14.43 -6.20 3.72
C GLY A 42 13.42 -5.50 4.63
N ALA A 43 12.72 -4.49 4.10
CA ALA A 43 11.68 -3.78 4.84
C ALA A 43 10.57 -4.73 5.34
N LEU A 44 10.06 -5.60 4.46
CA LEU A 44 9.03 -6.57 4.81
C LEU A 44 9.51 -7.52 5.92
N ASN A 45 10.74 -8.02 5.83
CA ASN A 45 11.33 -8.88 6.84
C ASN A 45 11.46 -8.18 8.20
N ASP A 46 12.09 -7.01 8.24
CA ASP A 46 12.40 -6.30 9.48
C ASP A 46 11.13 -5.81 10.18
N LEU A 47 10.18 -5.27 9.40
CA LEU A 47 8.87 -4.86 9.91
C LEU A 47 8.05 -6.05 10.39
N THR A 48 8.13 -7.21 9.73
CA THR A 48 7.47 -8.44 10.20
C THR A 48 8.03 -8.89 11.55
N ILE A 49 9.35 -8.85 11.73
CA ILE A 49 10.01 -9.20 13.01
C ILE A 49 9.54 -8.25 14.12
N GLY A 50 9.58 -6.93 13.85
CA GLY A 50 9.09 -5.93 14.79
C GLY A 50 7.61 -6.10 15.13
N TRP A 51 6.79 -6.35 14.12
CA TRP A 51 5.36 -6.60 14.24
C TRP A 51 5.06 -7.81 15.12
N GLN A 52 5.78 -8.90 14.93
CA GLN A 52 5.61 -10.12 15.71
C GLN A 52 5.96 -9.93 17.19
N SER A 53 6.88 -9.02 17.51
CA SER A 53 7.35 -8.77 18.88
C SER A 53 6.32 -8.15 19.85
N PHE A 54 5.22 -7.57 19.35
CA PHE A 54 4.16 -6.98 20.18
C PHE A 54 3.19 -7.99 20.83
N GLY A 55 3.16 -9.26 20.41
CA GLY A 55 2.16 -10.20 20.94
C GLY A 55 0.70 -9.84 20.56
N PHE A 56 -0.26 -10.02 21.46
CA PHE A 56 -1.69 -9.84 21.12
C PHE A 56 -2.09 -8.38 20.87
N ASP A 57 -1.39 -7.41 21.45
CA ASP A 57 -1.79 -5.99 21.46
C ASP A 57 -1.22 -5.18 20.29
N ARG A 58 -0.83 -5.86 19.20
CA ARG A 58 -0.21 -5.28 18.00
C ARG A 58 -0.96 -4.08 17.44
N THR A 59 -2.26 -4.28 17.17
CA THR A 59 -3.10 -3.26 16.53
C THR A 59 -3.20 -2.03 17.42
N GLU A 60 -3.54 -2.22 18.69
CA GLU A 60 -3.67 -1.14 19.67
C GLU A 60 -2.35 -0.38 19.85
N SER A 61 -1.24 -1.10 20.05
CA SER A 61 0.09 -0.50 20.26
C SER A 61 0.53 0.35 19.05
N LEU A 62 0.29 -0.14 17.84
CA LEU A 62 0.71 0.56 16.62
C LEU A 62 -0.24 1.69 16.24
N HIS A 63 -1.53 1.56 16.50
CA HIS A 63 -2.48 2.69 16.40
C HIS A 63 -2.11 3.79 17.39
N ALA A 64 -1.80 3.43 18.64
CA ALA A 64 -1.33 4.36 19.65
C ALA A 64 -0.07 5.11 19.20
N ALA A 65 0.94 4.39 18.71
CA ALA A 65 2.20 4.97 18.29
C ALA A 65 2.11 5.84 17.02
N PHE A 66 1.37 5.39 16.00
CA PHE A 66 1.48 5.93 14.65
C PHE A 66 0.23 6.68 14.16
N ILE A 67 -0.90 6.55 14.86
CA ILE A 67 -2.17 7.19 14.50
C ILE A 67 -2.59 8.20 15.59
N THR A 68 -2.98 7.71 16.76
CA THR A 68 -3.54 8.56 17.82
C THR A 68 -2.45 9.34 18.55
N GLY A 69 -1.24 8.82 18.66
CA GLY A 69 -0.05 9.51 19.20
C GLY A 69 0.75 10.32 18.18
N ASN A 70 0.38 10.28 16.89
CA ASN A 70 1.12 10.98 15.84
C ASN A 70 1.01 12.52 16.00
N PRO A 71 2.12 13.27 16.07
CA PRO A 71 2.07 14.73 16.18
C PRO A 71 1.48 15.40 14.94
N ASP A 72 1.65 14.81 13.76
CA ASP A 72 1.21 15.36 12.47
C ASP A 72 -0.13 14.74 12.04
N LYS A 73 -1.24 15.22 12.61
CA LYS A 73 -2.58 14.67 12.29
C LYS A 73 -3.00 14.83 10.84
N ALA A 74 -2.55 15.91 10.18
CA ALA A 74 -2.87 16.19 8.78
C ALA A 74 -2.08 15.30 7.81
N ASP A 75 -0.90 14.83 8.21
CA ASP A 75 -0.03 13.99 7.39
C ASP A 75 0.79 13.05 8.28
N ARG A 76 0.17 11.91 8.61
CA ARG A 76 0.78 10.89 9.46
C ARG A 76 2.03 10.28 8.82
N ALA A 77 2.23 10.46 7.51
CA ALA A 77 3.43 10.00 6.81
C ALA A 77 4.71 10.71 7.28
N LYS A 78 4.63 11.83 7.99
CA LYS A 78 5.83 12.52 8.48
C LYS A 78 6.50 11.86 9.68
N LEU A 79 5.78 11.02 10.40
CA LEU A 79 6.30 10.37 11.60
C LEU A 79 7.20 9.18 11.24
N ASP A 80 8.51 9.35 11.46
CA ASP A 80 9.51 8.29 11.24
C ASP A 80 9.68 7.35 12.44
N ASP A 81 9.41 7.81 13.68
CA ASP A 81 9.54 6.99 14.90
C ASP A 81 8.29 7.05 15.79
N GLY A 82 7.62 5.91 15.95
CA GLY A 82 6.48 5.74 16.85
C GLY A 82 6.84 5.47 18.31
N LYS A 83 8.14 5.36 18.65
CA LYS A 83 8.68 5.06 19.99
C LYS A 83 8.01 3.85 20.66
N THR A 84 7.82 2.80 19.89
CA THR A 84 7.07 1.59 20.26
C THR A 84 7.72 0.74 21.37
N GLY A 85 8.98 1.01 21.70
CA GLY A 85 9.72 0.26 22.74
C GLY A 85 10.13 -1.16 22.32
N ASN A 86 9.94 -1.54 21.05
CA ASN A 86 10.36 -2.83 20.51
C ASN A 86 11.07 -2.68 19.15
N PHE A 87 11.29 -3.80 18.45
CA PHE A 87 12.02 -3.83 17.18
C PHE A 87 11.30 -3.16 16.01
N TYR A 88 10.01 -2.80 16.14
CA TYR A 88 9.26 -2.17 15.06
C TYR A 88 9.71 -0.72 14.80
N SER A 89 9.92 0.08 15.85
CA SER A 89 10.37 1.47 15.69
C SER A 89 11.71 1.58 14.95
N PRO A 90 12.77 0.84 15.32
CA PRO A 90 14.03 0.84 14.57
C PRO A 90 13.87 0.43 13.10
N ALA A 91 13.09 -0.63 12.83
CA ALA A 91 12.80 -1.05 11.45
C ALA A 91 12.03 0.04 10.67
N HIS A 92 11.05 0.69 11.30
CA HIS A 92 10.30 1.78 10.69
C HIS A 92 11.20 2.99 10.40
N ILE A 93 12.07 3.40 11.32
CA ILE A 93 13.04 4.49 11.11
C ILE A 93 13.94 4.18 9.91
N GLN A 94 14.40 2.94 9.79
CA GLN A 94 15.30 2.52 8.72
C GLN A 94 14.62 2.57 7.34
N HIS A 95 13.37 2.11 7.23
CA HIS A 95 12.72 1.85 5.95
C HIS A 95 11.70 2.90 5.54
N HIS A 96 11.07 3.60 6.49
CA HIS A 96 9.97 4.53 6.21
C HIS A 96 10.37 5.73 5.33
N PRO A 97 11.52 6.41 5.53
CA PRO A 97 11.90 7.55 4.71
C PRO A 97 11.95 7.20 3.22
N TRP A 98 12.57 6.07 2.88
CA TRP A 98 12.66 5.60 1.50
C TRP A 98 11.29 5.19 0.94
N LEU A 99 10.50 4.42 1.68
CA LEU A 99 9.14 4.01 1.25
C LEU A 99 8.21 5.22 1.06
N ARG A 100 8.36 6.25 1.90
CA ARG A 100 7.64 7.53 1.76
C ARG A 100 8.04 8.25 0.48
N THR A 101 9.34 8.31 0.15
CA THR A 101 9.81 8.84 -1.13
C THR A 101 9.24 8.03 -2.30
N VAL A 102 9.27 6.70 -2.24
CA VAL A 102 8.70 5.85 -3.30
C VAL A 102 7.22 6.15 -3.54
N ARG A 103 6.41 6.27 -2.48
CA ARG A 103 5.00 6.67 -2.60
C ARG A 103 4.86 8.03 -3.28
N GLN A 104 5.63 9.03 -2.84
CA GLN A 104 5.55 10.40 -3.33
C GLN A 104 5.95 10.52 -4.80
N GLU A 105 7.12 9.99 -5.17
CA GLU A 105 7.66 10.07 -6.52
C GLU A 105 6.84 9.25 -7.54
N SER A 106 6.18 8.20 -7.08
CA SER A 106 5.29 7.39 -7.93
C SER A 106 3.87 7.95 -8.04
N GLY A 107 3.51 8.97 -7.24
CA GLY A 107 2.17 9.55 -7.19
C GLY A 107 1.11 8.60 -6.61
N TYR A 108 1.51 7.66 -5.74
CA TYR A 108 0.59 6.70 -5.14
C TYR A 108 -0.19 7.30 -3.97
N GLY A 109 -1.48 6.97 -3.86
CA GLY A 109 -2.30 7.35 -2.72
C GLY A 109 -1.72 6.80 -1.41
N ASP A 110 -1.36 5.52 -1.40
CA ASP A 110 -0.67 4.85 -0.30
C ASP A 110 0.26 3.75 -0.82
N LEU A 111 1.22 3.32 0.02
CA LEU A 111 2.07 2.16 -0.19
C LEU A 111 1.94 1.25 1.04
N MET A 112 1.54 0.01 0.79
CA MET A 112 1.14 -0.95 1.81
C MET A 112 1.98 -2.22 1.71
N LEU A 113 2.41 -2.76 2.85
CA LEU A 113 3.08 -4.06 2.91
C LEU A 113 2.25 -5.03 3.75
N PHE A 114 1.99 -6.20 3.18
CA PHE A 114 1.24 -7.27 3.80
C PHE A 114 2.16 -8.44 4.13
N ASP A 115 1.97 -9.06 5.29
CA ASP A 115 2.59 -10.35 5.58
C ASP A 115 1.86 -11.50 4.85
N ALA A 116 2.46 -12.70 4.87
CA ALA A 116 1.87 -13.89 4.26
C ALA A 116 0.53 -14.33 4.89
N SER A 117 0.22 -13.82 6.09
CA SER A 117 -1.04 -14.08 6.79
C SER A 117 -2.16 -13.09 6.43
N ALA A 118 -1.90 -12.17 5.49
CA ALA A 118 -2.80 -11.09 5.12
C ALA A 118 -3.04 -10.08 6.24
N ASN A 119 -2.02 -9.77 7.04
CA ASN A 119 -2.02 -8.62 7.94
C ASN A 119 -1.35 -7.43 7.27
N LEU A 120 -1.94 -6.24 7.39
CA LEU A 120 -1.34 -4.99 6.92
C LEU A 120 -0.29 -4.54 7.94
N ILE A 121 0.94 -5.00 7.77
CA ILE A 121 2.01 -4.76 8.74
C ILE A 121 2.64 -3.37 8.59
N TYR A 122 2.39 -2.68 7.47
CA TYR A 122 2.91 -1.34 7.19
C TYR A 122 2.07 -0.61 6.15
N THR A 123 1.85 0.69 6.37
CA THR A 123 1.31 1.65 5.40
C THR A 123 2.03 2.98 5.59
N VAL A 124 2.29 3.71 4.50
CA VAL A 124 2.85 5.07 4.59
C VAL A 124 1.83 6.03 5.19
N ALA A 125 0.57 5.93 4.75
CA ALA A 125 -0.54 6.79 5.17
C ALA A 125 -0.97 6.56 6.63
N LYS A 126 -0.82 5.35 7.16
CA LYS A 126 -1.19 4.99 8.54
C LYS A 126 -2.68 5.29 8.81
N ASN A 127 -3.55 4.79 7.94
CA ASN A 127 -5.01 4.85 8.10
C ASN A 127 -5.49 3.78 9.09
N ASP A 128 -6.79 3.74 9.37
CA ASP A 128 -7.37 2.86 10.40
C ASP A 128 -7.30 1.36 10.05
N ASP A 129 -6.96 1.03 8.80
CA ASP A 129 -6.66 -0.33 8.35
C ASP A 129 -5.25 -0.79 8.71
N PHE A 130 -4.34 0.15 8.99
CA PHE A 130 -3.00 -0.15 9.46
C PHE A 130 -3.09 -1.13 10.61
N ALA A 131 -2.17 -2.08 10.66
CA ALA A 131 -2.04 -2.95 11.79
C ALA A 131 -3.25 -3.90 11.99
N THR A 132 -4.08 -4.14 10.96
CA THR A 132 -5.24 -5.04 11.02
C THR A 132 -5.08 -6.28 10.12
N SER A 133 -5.88 -7.31 10.42
CA SER A 133 -5.97 -8.51 9.58
C SER A 133 -7.03 -8.34 8.48
N PHE A 134 -6.65 -8.55 7.23
CA PHE A 134 -7.56 -8.57 6.08
C PHE A 134 -8.19 -9.95 5.87
N ARG A 135 -7.86 -10.92 6.74
CA ARG A 135 -8.51 -12.24 6.77
C ARG A 135 -9.65 -12.30 7.78
N ALA A 136 -9.47 -11.71 8.96
CA ALA A 136 -10.41 -11.84 10.08
C ALA A 136 -10.82 -10.51 10.73
N GLY A 137 -10.16 -9.41 10.39
CA GLY A 137 -10.38 -8.10 10.99
C GLY A 137 -11.47 -7.27 10.29
N PRO A 138 -11.58 -5.98 10.65
CA PRO A 138 -12.68 -5.10 10.21
C PRO A 138 -12.74 -4.89 8.69
N PHE A 139 -11.62 -5.05 7.99
CA PHE A 139 -11.52 -4.81 6.54
C PHE A 139 -11.60 -6.09 5.69
N LYS A 140 -11.95 -7.24 6.28
CA LYS A 140 -11.95 -8.55 5.60
C LYS A 140 -12.90 -8.65 4.38
N GLU A 141 -13.95 -7.84 4.34
CA GLU A 141 -14.91 -7.80 3.23
C GLU A 141 -14.58 -6.70 2.19
N SER A 142 -13.47 -5.98 2.37
CA SER A 142 -13.07 -4.90 1.46
C SER A 142 -12.61 -5.45 0.10
N HIS A 143 -12.65 -4.60 -0.92
CA HIS A 143 -12.08 -4.92 -2.24
C HIS A 143 -10.57 -5.23 -2.15
N LEU A 144 -9.84 -4.52 -1.28
CA LEU A 144 -8.44 -4.81 -1.01
C LEU A 144 -8.26 -6.20 -0.39
N ALA A 145 -9.12 -6.62 0.55
CA ALA A 145 -9.06 -7.97 1.12
C ALA A 145 -9.29 -9.06 0.06
N LYS A 146 -10.18 -8.84 -0.90
CA LYS A 146 -10.36 -9.74 -2.06
C LYS A 146 -9.09 -9.85 -2.89
N LEU A 147 -8.41 -8.73 -3.15
CA LEU A 147 -7.15 -8.70 -3.89
C LEU A 147 -6.02 -9.43 -3.15
N VAL A 148 -5.85 -9.14 -1.86
CA VAL A 148 -4.87 -9.79 -0.99
C VAL A 148 -5.13 -11.31 -0.93
N LYS A 149 -6.40 -11.72 -0.87
CA LYS A 149 -6.79 -13.14 -0.94
C LYS A 149 -6.34 -13.80 -2.25
N VAL A 150 -6.55 -13.17 -3.41
CA VAL A 150 -6.13 -13.72 -4.70
C VAL A 150 -4.61 -13.95 -4.76
N ILE A 151 -3.83 -12.98 -4.27
CA ILE A 151 -2.36 -13.07 -4.25
C ILE A 151 -1.90 -14.17 -3.29
N ARG A 152 -2.46 -14.21 -2.07
CA ARG A 152 -2.12 -15.20 -1.05
C ARG A 152 -2.44 -16.62 -1.50
N ASP A 153 -3.59 -16.84 -2.12
CA ASP A 153 -4.04 -18.17 -2.53
C ASP A 153 -3.29 -18.66 -3.79
N ASN A 154 -2.57 -17.78 -4.50
CA ASN A 154 -1.80 -18.11 -5.70
C ASN A 154 -0.45 -17.37 -5.72
N PRO A 155 0.46 -17.67 -4.77
CA PRO A 155 1.72 -16.93 -4.62
C PRO A 155 2.65 -17.24 -5.79
N GLU A 156 3.06 -16.20 -6.50
CA GLU A 156 4.01 -16.29 -7.60
C GLU A 156 4.89 -15.04 -7.59
N ALA A 157 6.20 -15.23 -7.62
CA ALA A 157 7.16 -14.12 -7.54
C ALA A 157 6.99 -13.17 -8.74
N GLY A 158 6.81 -11.88 -8.47
CA GLY A 158 6.61 -10.87 -9.52
C GLY A 158 5.23 -10.86 -10.17
N LYS A 159 4.31 -11.74 -9.74
CA LYS A 159 2.90 -11.67 -10.15
C LYS A 159 2.26 -10.41 -9.59
N ILE A 160 1.54 -9.72 -10.46
CA ILE A 160 0.81 -8.50 -10.13
C ILE A 160 -0.65 -8.76 -10.40
N VAL A 161 -1.49 -8.39 -9.44
CA VAL A 161 -2.93 -8.46 -9.58
C VAL A 161 -3.45 -7.04 -9.44
N MET A 162 -4.27 -6.62 -10.41
CA MET A 162 -4.98 -5.35 -10.40
C MET A 162 -6.48 -5.66 -10.30
N ALA A 163 -7.19 -4.85 -9.52
CA ALA A 163 -8.64 -4.86 -9.45
C ALA A 163 -9.20 -3.57 -10.05
N ASP A 164 -10.43 -3.63 -10.54
CA ASP A 164 -11.15 -2.45 -11.02
C ASP A 164 -11.38 -1.46 -9.87
N PHE A 165 -11.66 -0.20 -10.23
CA PHE A 165 -11.93 0.86 -9.27
C PHE A 165 -13.13 0.53 -8.40
N ALA A 166 -12.91 0.54 -7.09
CA ALA A 166 -13.96 0.42 -6.10
C ALA A 166 -13.66 1.33 -4.90
N PRO A 167 -14.69 1.91 -4.25
CA PRO A 167 -14.49 2.66 -3.03
C PRO A 167 -13.77 1.81 -1.97
N TYR A 168 -12.72 2.37 -1.39
CA TYR A 168 -11.97 1.78 -0.29
C TYR A 168 -12.02 2.72 0.91
N LYS A 169 -12.83 2.35 1.91
CA LYS A 169 -13.19 3.20 3.06
C LYS A 169 -12.03 3.69 3.92
N PRO A 170 -10.89 2.99 4.06
CA PRO A 170 -9.74 3.51 4.82
C PRO A 170 -9.03 4.69 4.17
N ASN A 171 -9.35 5.03 2.92
CA ASN A 171 -8.94 6.30 2.35
C ASN A 171 -9.83 7.36 2.99
N GLY A 172 -9.27 8.14 3.92
CA GLY A 172 -9.97 9.13 4.73
C GLY A 172 -10.93 10.04 3.96
#